data_AF-A0A9P7EBM4-F1
#
_entry.id   AF-A0A9P7EBM4-F1
#
_cell.length_a   1.000
_cell.length_b   1.000
_cell.length_c   1.000
_cell.angle_alpha   90.00
_cell.angle_beta   90.00
_cell.angle_gamma   90.00
#
_symmetry.space_group_name_H-M   'P 1'
#
loop_
_entity.id
_entity.type
_entity.pdbx_description
1 polymer ?
#
loop_
_entity_poly.entity_id
_entity_poly.type
_entity_poly.pdbx_seq_one_letter_code
_entity_poly.pdbx_strand_id
1 'polypeptide(L)'
;LVPPWPTLAWKDIVEYSFLGKFDLLQHSCTDIHDHDWTTPAHCEATMKYFKLQYACEEIQHLNVEVHRLHTAIHNEEVKTVATICWLLEIDHMLALELKCRYQVHAAVNAIVGNTTRRELESSLLKLGQMCYA
;
A
#
# COMPACT_ATOMS: atom_id res chain seq x y z
N LEU A 1 1.16 -51.59 11.91
CA LEU A 1 0.90 -51.49 10.45
C LEU A 1 0.33 -50.11 10.21
N VAL A 2 1.04 -49.26 9.47
CA VAL A 2 0.51 -47.95 9.05
C VAL A 2 -0.54 -48.23 7.96
N PRO A 3 -1.77 -47.73 8.07
CA PRO A 3 -2.77 -47.96 7.04
C PRO A 3 -2.28 -47.40 5.69
N PRO A 4 -2.62 -48.04 4.56
CA PRO A 4 -2.29 -47.52 3.24
C PRO A 4 -2.90 -46.12 3.06
N TRP A 5 -2.13 -45.22 2.45
CA TRP A 5 -2.56 -43.85 2.18
C TRP A 5 -3.86 -43.83 1.37
N PRO A 6 -4.77 -42.87 1.63
CA PRO A 6 -5.99 -42.69 0.85
C PRO A 6 -5.66 -42.47 -0.64
N THR A 7 -6.44 -43.08 -1.53
CA THR A 7 -6.30 -42.88 -2.97
C THR A 7 -6.75 -41.47 -3.35
N LEU A 8 -5.81 -40.63 -3.80
CA LEU A 8 -6.07 -39.26 -4.21
C LEU A 8 -6.74 -39.23 -5.60
N ALA A 9 -7.91 -38.59 -5.71
CA ALA A 9 -8.55 -38.38 -7.00
C ALA A 9 -8.08 -37.07 -7.65
N TRP A 10 -8.20 -36.97 -8.98
CA TRP A 10 -7.86 -35.75 -9.72
C TRP A 10 -8.63 -34.52 -9.22
N LYS A 11 -9.88 -34.71 -8.79
CA LYS A 11 -10.70 -33.65 -8.20
C LYS A 11 -10.04 -33.07 -6.95
N ASP A 12 -9.51 -33.93 -6.07
CA ASP A 12 -8.84 -33.52 -4.84
C ASP A 12 -7.56 -32.73 -5.15
N ILE A 13 -6.80 -33.15 -6.16
CA ILE A 13 -5.59 -32.44 -6.61
C ILE A 13 -5.93 -31.00 -7.06
N VAL A 14 -7.00 -30.84 -7.84
CA VAL A 14 -7.44 -29.51 -8.30
C VAL A 14 -7.91 -28.66 -7.12
N GLU A 15 -8.67 -29.25 -6.21
CA GLU A 15 -9.23 -28.57 -5.02
C GLU A 15 -8.13 -28.11 -4.05
N TYR A 16 -7.04 -28.87 -3.91
CA TYR A 16 -5.89 -28.54 -3.06
C TYR A 16 -4.75 -27.80 -3.77
N SER A 17 -4.90 -27.45 -5.05
CA SER A 17 -3.87 -26.71 -5.81
C SER A 17 -3.48 -25.38 -5.17
N PHE A 18 -4.35 -24.79 -4.34
CA PHE A 18 -4.03 -23.57 -3.59
C PHE A 18 -2.99 -23.79 -2.47
N LEU A 19 -2.90 -25.00 -1.90
CA LEU A 19 -1.90 -25.34 -0.89
C LEU A 19 -0.48 -25.29 -1.45
N GLY A 20 -0.32 -25.58 -2.75
CA GLY A 20 0.95 -25.44 -3.46
C GLY A 20 1.46 -24.01 -3.59
N LYS A 21 0.69 -23.00 -3.18
CA LYS A 21 1.13 -21.59 -3.13
C LYS A 21 1.89 -21.26 -1.83
N PHE A 22 1.93 -22.18 -0.88
CA PHE A 22 2.63 -21.99 0.39
C PHE A 22 3.92 -22.80 0.36
N ASP A 23 5.03 -22.15 -0.05
CA ASP A 23 6.36 -22.77 -0.08
C ASP A 23 6.77 -23.34 1.29
N LEU A 24 6.23 -22.77 2.38
CA LEU A 24 6.41 -23.25 3.75
C LEU A 24 5.91 -24.69 3.95
N LEU A 25 4.87 -25.11 3.23
CA LEU A 25 4.28 -26.45 3.34
C LEU A 25 5.07 -27.51 2.58
N GLN A 26 5.93 -27.11 1.62
CA GLN A 26 6.70 -28.04 0.81
C GLN A 26 7.68 -28.88 1.64
N HIS A 27 8.16 -28.34 2.78
CA HIS A 27 9.14 -29.00 3.64
C HIS A 27 8.53 -29.62 4.91
N SER A 28 7.27 -29.30 5.24
CA SER A 28 6.55 -29.95 6.33
C SER A 28 5.90 -31.23 5.81
N CYS A 29 6.52 -32.40 6.03
CA CYS A 29 5.90 -33.70 5.76
C CYS A 29 4.84 -34.05 6.83
N THR A 30 4.05 -33.07 7.24
CA THR A 30 3.01 -33.19 8.26
C THR A 30 1.66 -33.29 7.56
N ASP A 31 0.83 -34.22 8.01
CA ASP A 31 -0.55 -34.31 7.55
C ASP A 31 -1.33 -33.10 8.06
N ILE A 32 -1.81 -32.28 7.13
CA ILE A 32 -2.54 -31.03 7.41
C ILE A 32 -4.02 -31.16 7.05
N HIS A 33 -4.45 -32.30 6.49
CA HIS A 33 -5.82 -32.50 5.99
C HIS A 33 -6.89 -32.34 7.07
N ASP A 34 -6.54 -32.60 8.33
CA ASP A 34 -7.47 -32.50 9.46
C ASP A 34 -7.62 -31.07 10.02
N HIS A 35 -6.88 -30.10 9.49
CA HIS A 35 -6.98 -28.72 9.96
C HIS A 35 -8.06 -27.92 9.24
N ASP A 36 -8.87 -27.17 9.99
CA ASP A 36 -9.95 -26.34 9.43
C ASP A 36 -9.48 -25.36 8.34
N TRP A 37 -8.23 -24.90 8.38
CA TRP A 37 -7.67 -23.98 7.38
C TRP A 37 -7.33 -24.65 6.05
N THR A 38 -7.27 -25.99 5.95
CA THR A 38 -7.06 -26.68 4.65
C THR A 38 -8.36 -26.84 3.87
N THR A 39 -9.50 -26.55 4.49
CA THR A 39 -10.78 -26.47 3.79
C THR A 39 -10.79 -25.22 2.88
N PRO A 40 -10.98 -25.35 1.56
CA PRO A 40 -10.91 -24.23 0.62
C PRO A 40 -11.82 -23.05 1.01
N ALA A 41 -13.05 -23.34 1.46
CA ALA A 41 -14.01 -22.33 1.87
C ALA A 41 -13.54 -21.52 3.09
N HIS A 42 -12.96 -22.19 4.10
CA HIS A 42 -12.43 -21.52 5.29
C HIS A 42 -11.19 -20.68 4.95
N CYS A 43 -10.32 -21.20 4.09
CA CYS A 43 -9.15 -20.48 3.58
C CYS A 43 -9.56 -19.21 2.81
N GLU A 44 -10.56 -19.32 1.93
CA GLU A 44 -11.07 -18.19 1.16
C GLU A 44 -11.72 -17.14 2.07
N ALA A 45 -12.54 -17.56 3.04
CA ALA A 45 -13.16 -16.68 4.02
C ALA A 45 -12.10 -15.93 4.85
N THR A 46 -11.08 -16.65 5.33
CA THR A 46 -9.96 -16.10 6.10
C THR A 46 -9.17 -15.09 5.28
N MET A 47 -8.87 -15.40 4.02
CA MET A 47 -8.16 -14.48 3.12
C MET A 47 -8.99 -13.21 2.85
N LYS A 48 -10.31 -13.33 2.64
CA LYS A 48 -11.19 -12.16 2.48
C LYS A 48 -11.24 -11.32 3.75
N TYR A 49 -11.35 -11.95 4.91
CA TYR A 49 -11.35 -11.27 6.21
C TYR A 49 -10.06 -10.46 6.40
N PHE A 50 -8.89 -11.08 6.22
CA PHE A 50 -7.62 -10.37 6.38
C PHE A 50 -7.40 -9.29 5.33
N LYS A 51 -7.81 -9.51 4.07
CA LYS A 51 -7.78 -8.45 3.05
C LYS A 51 -8.60 -7.23 3.48
N LEU A 52 -9.76 -7.44 4.10
CA LEU A 52 -10.59 -6.34 4.61
C LEU A 52 -9.91 -5.63 5.79
N GLN A 53 -9.38 -6.39 6.76
CA GLN A 53 -8.65 -5.81 7.90
C GLN A 53 -7.46 -4.96 7.44
N TYR A 54 -6.61 -5.53 6.57
CA TYR A 54 -5.46 -4.81 6.03
C TYR A 54 -5.87 -3.61 5.17
N ALA A 55 -6.97 -3.68 4.42
CA ALA A 55 -7.46 -2.52 3.68
C ALA A 55 -7.85 -1.36 4.62
N CYS A 56 -8.48 -1.66 5.76
CA CYS A 56 -8.81 -0.66 6.77
C CYS A 56 -7.56 -0.03 7.39
N GLU A 57 -6.56 -0.84 7.75
CA GLU A 57 -5.29 -0.37 8.29
C GLU A 57 -4.52 0.47 7.26
N GLU A 58 -4.48 0.02 6.01
CA GLU A 58 -3.81 0.72 4.91
C GLU A 58 -4.43 2.10 4.67
N ILE A 59 -5.76 2.23 4.74
CA ILE A 59 -6.43 3.54 4.66
C ILE A 59 -5.95 4.47 5.78
N GLN A 60 -5.79 3.97 7.00
CA GLN A 60 -5.29 4.77 8.12
C GLN A 60 -3.83 5.20 7.91
N HIS A 61 -2.97 4.28 7.46
CA HIS A 61 -1.57 4.59 7.16
C HIS A 61 -1.44 5.59 6.01
N LEU A 62 -2.20 5.41 4.92
CA LEU A 62 -2.19 6.32 3.78
C LEU A 62 -2.60 7.74 4.19
N ASN A 63 -3.55 7.92 5.11
CA ASN A 63 -3.90 9.26 5.60
C ASN A 63 -2.71 9.97 6.27
N VAL A 64 -1.92 9.24 7.06
CA VAL A 64 -0.70 9.78 7.70
C VAL A 64 0.35 10.11 6.65
N GLU A 65 0.59 9.19 5.70
CA GLU A 65 1.61 9.37 4.67
C GLU A 65 1.27 10.48 3.68
N VAL A 66 -0.02 10.66 3.34
CA VAL A 66 -0.45 11.80 2.52
C VAL A 66 -0.17 13.13 3.23
N HIS A 67 -0.44 13.21 4.53
CA HIS A 67 -0.12 14.42 5.30
C HIS A 67 1.40 14.67 5.34
N ARG A 68 2.19 13.62 5.61
CA ARG A 68 3.67 13.70 5.59
C ARG A 68 4.20 14.16 4.24
N LEU A 69 3.66 13.63 3.14
CA LEU A 69 4.03 14.03 1.79
C LEU A 69 3.71 15.51 1.54
N HIS A 70 2.54 15.99 1.95
CA HIS A 70 2.18 17.41 1.82
C HIS A 70 3.13 18.31 2.62
N THR A 71 3.48 17.92 3.85
CA THR A 71 4.46 18.64 4.67
C THR A 71 5.85 18.61 4.03
N ALA A 72 6.27 17.49 3.46
CA ALA A 72 7.57 17.35 2.79
C ALA A 72 7.65 18.27 1.56
N ILE A 73 6.63 18.25 0.69
CA ILE A 73 6.52 19.13 -0.48
C ILE A 73 6.59 20.60 -0.07
N HIS A 74 5.81 21.01 0.94
CA HIS A 74 5.80 22.38 1.42
C HIS A 74 7.18 22.81 1.97
N ASN A 75 7.80 21.96 2.78
CA ASN A 75 9.11 22.23 3.36
C ASN A 75 10.19 22.34 2.29
N GLU A 76 10.14 21.49 1.26
CA GLU A 76 11.05 21.56 0.12
C GLU A 76 10.88 22.87 -0.65
N GLU A 77 9.63 23.29 -0.91
CA GLU A 77 9.33 24.53 -1.61
C GLU A 77 9.88 25.74 -0.86
N VAL A 78 9.59 25.84 0.44
CA VAL A 78 10.09 26.93 1.29
C VAL A 78 11.62 26.99 1.28
N LYS A 79 12.29 25.85 1.45
CA LYS A 79 13.77 25.78 1.43
C LYS A 79 14.34 26.16 0.08
N THR A 80 13.74 25.68 -1.01
CA THR A 80 14.23 25.93 -2.36
C THR A 80 14.07 27.39 -2.75
N VAL A 81 12.90 27.99 -2.46
CA VAL A 81 12.66 29.42 -2.69
C VAL A 81 13.62 30.27 -1.87
N ALA A 82 13.82 29.96 -0.58
CA ALA A 82 14.78 30.68 0.26
C ALA A 82 16.22 30.58 -0.30
N THR A 83 16.62 29.40 -0.78
CA THR A 83 17.93 29.19 -1.39
C THR A 83 18.10 29.98 -2.68
N ILE A 84 17.07 30.02 -3.54
CA ILE A 84 17.09 30.83 -4.77
C ILE A 84 17.19 32.32 -4.42
N CYS A 85 16.39 32.82 -3.46
CA CYS A 85 16.46 34.22 -3.04
C CYS A 85 17.84 34.60 -2.51
N TRP A 86 18.43 33.75 -1.67
CA TRP A 86 19.79 33.94 -1.16
C TRP A 86 20.84 33.91 -2.29
N LEU A 87 20.71 32.98 -3.24
CA LEU A 87 21.64 32.90 -4.38
C LEU A 87 21.52 34.10 -5.33
N LEU A 88 20.34 34.71 -5.49
CA LEU A 88 20.18 35.89 -6.33
C LEU A 88 21.04 37.07 -5.87
N GLU A 89 21.43 37.12 -4.58
CA GLU A 89 22.31 38.14 -4.02
C GLU A 89 23.81 37.85 -4.28
N ILE A 90 24.17 36.59 -4.54
CA ILE A 90 25.57 36.12 -4.62
C ILE A 90 25.97 35.72 -6.04
N ASP A 91 25.16 34.86 -6.67
CA ASP A 91 25.35 34.34 -8.02
C ASP A 91 24.00 34.20 -8.72
N HIS A 92 23.69 35.23 -9.51
CA HIS A 92 22.46 35.31 -10.27
C HIS A 92 22.33 34.19 -11.31
N MET A 93 23.43 33.73 -11.91
CA MET A 93 23.38 32.69 -12.96
C MET A 93 23.03 31.34 -12.36
N LEU A 94 23.64 31.00 -11.22
CA LEU A 94 23.33 29.76 -10.50
C LEU A 94 21.89 29.77 -9.97
N ALA A 95 21.42 30.91 -9.45
CA ALA A 95 20.04 31.07 -8.99
C ALA A 95 19.02 30.84 -10.10
N LEU A 96 19.27 31.38 -11.29
CA LEU A 96 18.39 31.19 -12.46
C LEU A 96 18.34 29.72 -12.90
N GLU A 97 19.49 29.05 -12.98
CA GLU A 97 19.54 27.64 -13.37
C GLU A 97 18.80 26.75 -12.35
N LEU A 98 19.03 26.98 -11.05
CA LEU A 98 18.33 26.27 -9.98
C LEU A 98 16.81 26.48 -10.07
N LYS A 99 16.37 27.72 -10.31
CA LYS A 99 14.96 28.06 -10.51
C LYS A 99 14.37 27.30 -11.72
N CYS A 100 15.05 27.31 -12.86
CA CYS A 100 14.60 26.60 -14.07
C CYS A 100 14.47 25.09 -13.82
N ARG A 101 15.43 24.48 -13.14
CA ARG A 101 15.35 23.03 -12.80
C ARG A 101 14.23 22.74 -11.83
N TYR A 102 14.04 23.57 -10.82
CA TYR A 102 13.01 23.37 -9.81
C TYR A 102 11.58 23.50 -10.38
N GLN A 103 11.36 24.29 -11.44
CA GLN A 103 10.03 24.46 -12.05
C GLN A 103 9.37 23.14 -12.46
N VAL A 104 10.15 22.18 -12.99
CA VAL A 104 9.62 20.87 -13.36
C VAL A 104 9.16 20.10 -12.12
N HIS A 105 9.96 20.13 -11.07
CA HIS A 105 9.64 19.47 -9.80
C HIS A 105 8.41 20.13 -9.13
N ALA A 106 8.34 21.46 -9.12
CA ALA A 106 7.21 22.21 -8.60
C ALA A 106 5.90 21.91 -9.35
N ALA A 107 5.95 21.73 -10.67
CA ALA A 107 4.78 21.35 -11.47
C ALA A 107 4.24 19.97 -11.07
N VAL A 108 5.12 18.99 -10.86
CA VAL A 108 4.74 17.65 -10.37
C VAL A 108 4.15 17.76 -8.96
N ASN A 109 4.82 18.47 -8.06
CA ASN A 109 4.36 18.65 -6.68
C ASN A 109 3.00 19.35 -6.61
N ALA A 110 2.72 20.31 -7.51
CA ALA A 110 1.41 20.94 -7.61
C ALA A 110 0.31 19.95 -8.03
N ILE A 111 0.58 19.07 -8.99
CA ILE A 111 -0.38 18.03 -9.42
C ILE A 111 -0.64 17.04 -8.29
N VAL A 112 0.43 16.55 -7.66
CA VAL A 112 0.35 15.59 -6.55
C VAL A 112 -0.42 16.22 -5.39
N GLY A 113 -0.04 17.41 -4.94
CA GLY A 113 -0.69 18.10 -3.82
C GLY A 113 -2.17 18.40 -4.06
N ASN A 114 -2.56 18.78 -5.28
CA ASN A 114 -3.97 19.05 -5.62
C ASN A 114 -4.79 17.77 -5.75
N THR A 115 -4.17 16.67 -6.16
CA THR A 115 -4.85 15.37 -6.28
C THR A 115 -5.05 14.75 -4.90
N THR A 116 -4.00 14.72 -4.07
CA THR A 116 -4.09 14.19 -2.72
C THR A 116 -5.04 14.99 -1.84
N ARG A 117 -5.11 16.32 -1.99
CA ARG A 117 -6.08 17.17 -1.27
C ARG A 117 -7.52 16.78 -1.59
N ARG A 118 -7.85 16.58 -2.87
CA ARG A 118 -9.20 16.15 -3.29
C ARG A 118 -9.56 14.75 -2.78
N GLU A 119 -8.60 13.83 -2.81
CA GLU A 119 -8.80 12.46 -2.31
C GLU A 119 -8.98 12.43 -0.79
N LEU A 120 -8.25 13.26 -0.03
CA LEU A 120 -8.46 13.42 1.41
C LEU A 120 -9.84 14.00 1.73
N GLU A 121 -10.27 15.05 1.02
CA GLU A 121 -11.59 15.65 1.20
C GLU A 121 -12.71 14.64 0.90
N SER A 122 -12.55 13.82 -0.14
CA SER A 122 -13.49 12.73 -0.47
C SER A 122 -13.49 11.61 0.58
N SER A 123 -12.31 11.22 1.07
CA SER A 123 -12.16 10.15 2.06
C SER A 123 -12.69 10.55 3.43
N LEU A 124 -12.48 11.79 3.85
CA LEU A 124 -13.06 12.35 5.08
C LEU A 124 -14.60 12.39 5.01
N LEU A 125 -15.16 12.70 3.83
CA LEU A 125 -16.61 12.67 3.62
C LEU A 125 -17.18 11.25 3.76
N LYS A 126 -16.49 10.25 3.18
CA LYS A 126 -16.90 8.83 3.23
C LYS A 126 -16.75 8.23 4.63
N LEU A 127 -15.67 8.55 5.35
CA LEU A 127 -15.47 8.14 6.74
C LEU A 127 -16.53 8.77 7.66
N GLY A 128 -16.87 10.05 7.44
CA GLY A 128 -17.99 10.69 8.10
C GLY A 128 -19.31 9.94 7.89
N GLN A 129 -19.61 9.52 6.65
CA GLN A 129 -20.82 8.75 6.36
C GLN A 129 -20.83 7.34 6.98
N MET A 130 -19.66 6.69 7.09
CA MET A 130 -19.53 5.38 7.75
C MET A 130 -19.62 5.44 9.27
N CYS A 131 -19.21 6.55 9.91
CA CYS A 131 -19.31 6.71 11.37
C CYS A 131 -20.71 7.12 11.87
N TYR A 132 -21.64 7.45 10.97
CA TYR A 132 -23.03 7.83 11.29
C TYR A 132 -24.08 6.77 10.87
N ALA A 133 -23.65 5.56 10.47
CA ALA A 133 -24.49 4.41 10.17
C ALA A 133 -24.23 3.27 11.17
#